data_AF-A0A7X7E3I5-F1
#
_entry.id   AF-A0A7X7E3I5-F1
#
_cell.length_a   1.000
_cell.length_b   1.000
_cell.length_c   1.000
_cell.angle_alpha   90.00
_cell.angle_beta   90.00
_cell.angle_gamma   90.00
#
_symmetry.space_group_name_H-M   'P 1'
#
loop_
_entity.id
_entity.type
_entity.pdbx_description
1 polymer ?
#
loop_
_entity_poly.entity_id
_entity_poly.type
_entity_poly.pdbx_seq_one_letter_code
_entity_poly.pdbx_strand_id
1 'polypeptide(L)'
;MKNGNRLNRRSFLKKSVATAAVATISGGIVTDVLAQTSSGPGNKWPGRVVINFNTNAVKDTNAVEDVAKKMVDDAIMLLTGKSTVGEAWKEIFPSTLSLQSKIAIKINILNNGKPAPHPFTVMGITEGLQKMDFGGTKFPAANITIYDMNNGNSMDSAGYTAQRFPGIARVKDSANAYGDGALNNRKYSRILHDSNFLINVFSPRGHNVGSTFTLGFKSHFGTYENAPGLHDNATSNLTEINCNGPVYKKTVLSFCSGLFGMNEGNGPKGNIGNYSVYSKAIDATSKNTCPTTIIMSTDPVSCEMQAIKMMRMNQNSKNYGVNSMPDYLKNASGVGNAKYNIGIIDETRMDIRRIINDVVISTGNKKSPAFLNLVNSEIHVTRLHGAHCTFIEYVLPENYTGRDAFIEIYNLNGTQVFKTIQRVCGIRNHLSWDEKDGNGRSVASGTYLVNLLSGKTNLSTKLSVIH
;
A
#
# COMPACT_ATOMS: atom_id res chain seq x y z
N MET A 1 -7.90 -48.28 -19.80
CA MET A 1 -8.97 -47.36 -20.24
C MET A 1 -9.69 -46.82 -19.00
N LYS A 2 -9.54 -45.53 -18.71
CA LYS A 2 -10.08 -44.88 -17.49
C LYS A 2 -11.48 -44.32 -17.78
N ASN A 3 -12.48 -44.80 -17.06
CA ASN A 3 -13.82 -44.22 -17.02
C ASN A 3 -13.81 -42.93 -16.18
N GLY A 4 -14.22 -41.82 -16.79
CA GLY A 4 -14.40 -40.53 -16.13
C GLY A 4 -15.64 -40.52 -15.26
N ASN A 5 -15.48 -40.14 -13.99
CA ASN A 5 -16.59 -39.83 -13.10
C ASN A 5 -17.26 -38.52 -13.54
N ARG A 6 -18.32 -38.63 -14.35
CA ARG A 6 -19.29 -37.55 -14.56
C ARG A 6 -20.14 -37.38 -13.29
N LEU A 7 -20.09 -36.21 -12.68
CA LEU A 7 -21.02 -35.81 -11.63
C LEU A 7 -22.44 -35.74 -12.20
N ASN A 8 -23.37 -36.46 -11.58
CA ASN A 8 -24.74 -36.62 -12.09
C ASN A 8 -25.65 -35.46 -11.61
N ARG A 9 -26.55 -34.95 -12.47
CA ARG A 9 -27.43 -33.76 -12.23
C ARG A 9 -28.23 -33.79 -10.93
N ARG A 10 -28.50 -34.96 -10.35
CA ARG A 10 -29.22 -35.10 -9.06
C ARG A 10 -28.36 -34.77 -7.83
N SER A 11 -27.03 -34.89 -7.92
CA SER A 11 -26.11 -34.49 -6.84
C SER A 11 -25.91 -32.98 -6.76
N PHE A 12 -26.17 -32.28 -7.88
CA PHE A 12 -26.09 -30.82 -8.00
C PHE A 12 -27.22 -30.12 -7.25
N LEU A 13 -28.46 -30.61 -7.35
CA LEU A 13 -29.63 -29.99 -6.73
C LEU A 13 -29.72 -30.21 -5.21
N LYS A 14 -29.12 -31.28 -4.67
CA LYS A 14 -29.16 -31.57 -3.22
C LYS A 14 -28.21 -30.73 -2.36
N LYS A 15 -27.18 -30.11 -2.95
CA LYS A 15 -26.27 -29.20 -2.21
C LYS A 15 -26.75 -27.74 -2.18
N SER A 16 -27.84 -27.41 -2.88
CA SER A 16 -28.32 -26.03 -3.04
C SER A 16 -29.49 -25.64 -2.13
N VAL A 17 -29.96 -26.53 -1.24
CA VAL A 17 -31.20 -26.32 -0.47
C VAL A 17 -30.98 -26.17 1.05
N ALA A 18 -29.75 -26.18 1.54
CA ALA A 18 -29.50 -25.85 2.96
C ALA A 18 -29.18 -24.35 3.10
N THR A 19 -30.04 -23.64 3.85
CA THR A 19 -29.97 -22.24 4.29
C THR A 19 -30.22 -21.15 3.24
N ALA A 20 -31.48 -21.05 2.78
CA ALA A 20 -32.08 -19.78 2.40
C ALA A 20 -33.09 -19.36 3.49
N ALA A 21 -32.61 -18.64 4.52
CA ALA A 21 -33.47 -17.84 5.37
C ALA A 21 -33.53 -16.44 4.75
N VAL A 22 -34.56 -16.19 3.94
CA VAL A 22 -34.86 -14.86 3.40
C VAL A 22 -35.45 -14.04 4.53
N ALA A 23 -34.63 -13.20 5.17
CA ALA A 23 -35.13 -12.09 5.97
C ALA A 23 -35.52 -10.97 5.01
N THR A 24 -36.82 -10.81 4.76
CA THR A 24 -37.40 -9.64 4.10
C THR A 24 -37.20 -8.43 5.01
N ILE A 25 -36.16 -7.64 4.77
CA ILE A 25 -36.08 -6.26 5.27
C ILE A 25 -36.40 -5.35 4.09
N SER A 26 -37.63 -4.90 4.05
CA SER A 26 -38.05 -3.72 3.30
C SER A 26 -37.28 -2.50 3.82
N GLY A 27 -36.31 -2.05 3.04
CA GLY A 27 -35.55 -0.82 3.26
C GLY A 27 -34.55 -0.67 2.12
N GLY A 28 -34.78 0.32 1.25
CA GLY A 28 -34.01 0.50 0.02
C GLY A 28 -32.50 0.58 0.28
N ILE A 29 -31.78 -0.42 -0.19
CA ILE A 29 -30.32 -0.35 -0.34
C ILE A 29 -30.09 0.06 -1.80
N VAL A 30 -29.81 1.34 -2.00
CA VAL A 30 -29.20 1.83 -3.25
C VAL A 30 -27.82 1.19 -3.29
N THR A 31 -27.68 0.11 -4.06
CA THR A 31 -26.38 -0.46 -4.39
C THR A 31 -25.73 0.43 -5.45
N ASP A 32 -25.04 1.49 -5.01
CA ASP A 32 -24.10 2.19 -5.87
C ASP A 32 -22.92 1.26 -6.15
N VAL A 33 -22.89 0.73 -7.37
CA VAL A 33 -21.76 -0.01 -7.92
C VAL A 33 -20.63 0.98 -8.14
N LEU A 34 -19.76 1.15 -7.14
CA LEU A 34 -18.56 1.98 -7.24
C LEU A 34 -17.55 1.29 -8.18
N ALA A 35 -17.19 1.98 -9.25
CA ALA A 35 -16.19 1.53 -10.22
C ALA A 35 -14.81 1.35 -9.56
N GLN A 36 -14.37 0.10 -9.37
CA GLN A 36 -13.02 -0.23 -8.92
C GLN A 36 -11.99 0.03 -10.02
N THR A 37 -10.95 0.82 -9.70
CA THR A 37 -9.76 1.01 -10.54
C THR A 37 -8.82 -0.20 -10.49
N SER A 38 -8.16 -0.50 -11.62
CA SER A 38 -7.17 -1.58 -11.78
C SER A 38 -6.17 -1.66 -10.61
N SER A 39 -5.93 -2.82 -10.01
CA SER A 39 -5.06 -2.96 -8.84
C SER A 39 -3.63 -2.44 -9.11
N GLY A 40 -3.27 -1.32 -8.48
CA GLY A 40 -1.86 -0.93 -8.35
C GLY A 40 -1.05 -2.00 -7.60
N PRO A 41 0.28 -2.05 -7.76
CA PRO A 41 1.14 -3.06 -7.12
C PRO A 41 1.32 -2.84 -5.61
N GLY A 42 0.79 -1.74 -5.08
CA GLY A 42 0.75 -1.45 -3.66
C GLY A 42 -0.30 -2.30 -2.94
N ASN A 43 -0.37 -2.10 -1.62
CA ASN A 43 -1.32 -2.75 -0.73
C ASN A 43 -1.23 -4.29 -0.70
N LYS A 44 -0.01 -4.84 -0.86
CA LYS A 44 0.25 -6.29 -0.81
C LYS A 44 -0.23 -6.94 0.51
N TRP A 45 -0.15 -6.21 1.62
CA TRP A 45 -0.73 -6.61 2.90
C TRP A 45 -1.60 -5.49 3.46
N PRO A 46 -2.92 -5.50 3.17
CA PRO A 46 -3.84 -4.46 3.62
C PRO A 46 -3.82 -4.25 5.12
N GLY A 47 -3.69 -2.99 5.54
CA GLY A 47 -3.63 -2.62 6.96
C GLY A 47 -2.34 -2.98 7.69
N ARG A 48 -1.35 -3.64 7.06
CA ARG A 48 -0.10 -3.99 7.74
C ARG A 48 0.85 -2.81 7.76
N VAL A 49 1.23 -2.36 8.95
CA VAL A 49 2.15 -1.22 9.12
C VAL A 49 3.23 -1.57 10.14
N VAL A 50 4.48 -1.25 9.82
CA VAL A 50 5.58 -1.29 10.77
C VAL A 50 5.87 0.11 11.27
N ILE A 51 5.98 0.26 12.59
CA ILE A 51 6.44 1.47 13.28
C ILE A 51 7.73 1.12 13.99
N ASN A 52 8.84 1.72 13.57
CA ASN A 52 10.15 1.54 14.17
C ASN A 52 10.60 2.83 14.84
N PHE A 53 10.61 2.86 16.17
CA PHE A 53 11.10 3.97 16.98
C PHE A 53 12.44 3.62 17.59
N ASN A 54 13.43 4.49 17.48
CA ASN A 54 14.72 4.30 18.13
C ASN A 54 15.27 5.63 18.65
N THR A 55 15.45 5.73 19.96
CA THR A 55 15.97 6.94 20.61
C THR A 55 17.37 7.32 20.13
N ASN A 56 18.16 6.37 19.65
CA ASN A 56 19.51 6.62 19.15
C ASN A 56 19.54 7.09 17.69
N ALA A 57 18.40 7.16 17.00
CA ALA A 57 18.34 7.56 15.59
C ALA A 57 18.66 9.05 15.38
N VAL A 58 18.49 9.87 16.42
CA VAL A 58 18.87 11.28 16.45
C VAL A 58 19.58 11.58 17.77
N LYS A 59 20.76 12.19 17.69
CA LYS A 59 21.55 12.67 18.84
C LYS A 59 21.87 14.15 18.64
N ASP A 60 21.60 14.98 19.65
CA ASP A 60 21.86 16.42 19.62
C ASP A 60 21.33 17.10 18.35
N THR A 61 20.11 16.72 17.93
CA THR A 61 19.43 17.13 16.68
C THR A 61 20.01 16.59 15.37
N ASN A 62 21.05 15.76 15.39
CA ASN A 62 21.64 15.15 14.19
C ASN A 62 21.24 13.69 14.05
N ALA A 63 20.87 13.28 12.84
CA ALA A 63 20.56 11.88 12.58
C ALA A 63 21.83 11.04 12.68
N VAL A 64 21.70 9.81 13.15
CA VAL A 64 22.79 8.83 13.23
C VAL A 64 22.63 7.84 12.08
N GLU A 65 23.63 7.78 11.19
CA GLU A 65 23.54 7.05 9.92
C GLU A 65 23.25 5.56 10.10
N ASP A 66 24.11 4.86 10.86
CA ASP A 66 24.00 3.42 11.05
C ASP A 66 22.68 3.02 11.71
N VAL A 67 22.23 3.80 12.69
CA VAL A 67 20.94 3.56 13.36
C VAL A 67 19.78 3.75 12.39
N ALA A 68 19.77 4.85 11.62
CA ALA A 68 18.72 5.12 10.65
C ALA A 68 18.64 4.03 9.56
N LYS A 69 19.78 3.57 9.04
CA LYS A 69 19.85 2.49 8.06
C LYS A 69 19.37 1.16 8.65
N LYS A 70 19.82 0.82 9.86
CA LYS A 70 19.38 -0.37 10.58
C LYS A 70 17.87 -0.36 10.81
N MET A 71 17.29 0.78 11.20
CA MET A 71 15.84 0.88 11.38
C MET A 71 15.06 0.58 10.10
N VAL A 72 15.59 0.95 8.93
CA VAL A 72 14.98 0.60 7.63
C VAL A 72 15.04 -0.90 7.39
N ASP A 73 16.21 -1.51 7.58
CA ASP A 73 16.43 -2.95 7.40
C ASP A 73 15.54 -3.78 8.34
N ASP A 74 15.47 -3.43 9.62
CA ASP A 74 14.60 -4.11 10.58
C ASP A 74 13.12 -3.94 10.23
N ALA A 75 12.71 -2.74 9.77
CA ALA A 75 11.32 -2.46 9.44
C ALA A 75 10.84 -3.25 8.22
N ILE A 76 11.64 -3.36 7.16
CA ILE A 76 11.27 -4.13 5.96
C ILE A 76 11.24 -5.63 6.25
N MET A 77 12.19 -6.13 7.06
CA MET A 77 12.20 -7.52 7.50
C MET A 77 10.97 -7.84 8.35
N LEU A 78 10.59 -6.97 9.28
CA LEU A 78 9.38 -7.16 10.09
C LEU A 78 8.09 -7.03 9.28
N LEU A 79 8.05 -6.16 8.27
CA LEU A 79 6.88 -5.98 7.39
C LEU A 79 6.59 -7.25 6.59
N THR A 80 7.66 -7.87 6.07
CA THR A 80 7.61 -9.00 5.14
C THR A 80 7.68 -10.36 5.83
N GLY A 81 8.24 -10.43 7.04
CA GLY A 81 8.53 -11.66 7.76
C GLY A 81 9.75 -12.43 7.22
N LYS A 82 10.58 -11.80 6.38
CA LYS A 82 11.81 -12.41 5.85
C LYS A 82 12.97 -12.24 6.82
N SER A 83 13.90 -13.21 6.79
CA SER A 83 15.08 -13.25 7.64
C SER A 83 16.28 -12.48 7.08
N THR A 84 16.24 -12.09 5.81
CA THR A 84 17.29 -11.29 5.18
C THR A 84 16.73 -10.03 4.53
N VAL A 85 17.55 -8.97 4.52
CA VAL A 85 17.19 -7.66 3.95
C VAL A 85 16.87 -7.77 2.46
N GLY A 86 17.70 -8.51 1.69
CA GLY A 86 17.51 -8.66 0.25
C GLY A 86 16.20 -9.39 -0.11
N GLU A 87 15.86 -10.45 0.63
CA GLU A 87 14.57 -11.16 0.45
C GLU A 87 13.39 -10.29 0.87
N ALA A 88 13.53 -9.54 1.96
CA ALA A 88 12.50 -8.63 2.46
C ALA A 88 12.18 -7.55 1.41
N TRP A 89 13.20 -6.91 0.84
CA TRP A 89 13.02 -5.93 -0.23
C TRP A 89 12.42 -6.55 -1.49
N LYS A 90 12.87 -7.73 -1.90
CA LYS A 90 12.31 -8.40 -3.09
C LYS A 90 10.83 -8.75 -2.91
N GLU A 91 10.43 -9.12 -1.69
CA GLU A 91 9.07 -9.57 -1.37
C GLU A 91 8.01 -8.47 -1.55
N ILE A 92 8.31 -7.18 -1.43
CA ILE A 92 7.25 -6.16 -1.57
C ILE A 92 6.85 -5.90 -3.04
N PHE A 93 7.67 -6.34 -4.00
CA PHE A 93 7.41 -6.10 -5.42
C PHE A 93 6.54 -7.21 -6.02
N PRO A 94 5.83 -6.92 -7.13
CA PRO A 94 5.21 -7.93 -7.97
C PRO A 94 6.22 -8.92 -8.56
N SER A 95 5.73 -10.08 -8.99
CA SER A 95 6.54 -11.11 -9.67
C SER A 95 7.16 -10.64 -10.99
N THR A 96 6.70 -9.53 -11.55
CA THR A 96 7.26 -8.89 -12.74
C THR A 96 8.57 -8.15 -12.48
N LEU A 97 9.02 -8.02 -11.23
CA LEU A 97 10.32 -7.46 -10.89
C LEU A 97 11.46 -8.29 -11.49
N SER A 98 12.39 -7.61 -12.17
CA SER A 98 13.56 -8.20 -12.82
C SER A 98 14.78 -7.29 -12.72
N LEU A 99 15.96 -7.78 -13.12
CA LEU A 99 17.20 -6.99 -13.22
C LEU A 99 17.13 -5.83 -14.24
N GLN A 100 16.08 -5.77 -15.06
CA GLN A 100 15.85 -4.67 -16.02
C GLN A 100 14.81 -3.67 -15.48
N SER A 101 14.13 -4.00 -14.38
CA SER A 101 13.14 -3.11 -13.78
C SER A 101 13.80 -1.84 -13.26
N LYS A 102 13.14 -0.71 -13.47
CA LYS A 102 13.53 0.61 -12.95
C LYS A 102 12.68 0.95 -11.73
N ILE A 103 13.34 1.33 -10.63
CA ILE A 103 12.69 1.70 -9.37
C ILE A 103 12.91 3.19 -9.13
N ALA A 104 11.81 3.94 -9.09
CA ALA A 104 11.83 5.34 -8.72
C ALA A 104 11.57 5.50 -7.21
N ILE A 105 12.33 6.38 -6.56
CA ILE A 105 12.15 6.78 -5.17
C ILE A 105 11.76 8.25 -5.16
N LYS A 106 10.49 8.53 -4.89
CA LYS A 106 10.00 9.91 -4.75
C LYS A 106 10.35 10.40 -3.35
N ILE A 107 11.08 11.51 -3.28
CA ILE A 107 11.31 12.27 -2.05
C ILE A 107 10.74 13.68 -2.21
N ASN A 108 10.71 14.47 -1.13
CA ASN A 108 10.42 15.91 -1.23
C ASN A 108 11.50 16.70 -0.51
N ILE A 109 12.26 17.51 -1.26
CA ILE A 109 13.38 18.31 -0.73
C ILE A 109 13.06 19.81 -0.75
N LEU A 110 11.79 20.17 -0.50
CA LEU A 110 11.35 21.56 -0.43
C LEU A 110 12.07 22.35 0.69
N ASN A 111 12.47 21.66 1.76
CA ASN A 111 13.42 22.16 2.76
C ASN A 111 14.81 21.61 2.46
N ASN A 112 15.83 22.45 2.65
CA ASN A 112 17.21 21.99 2.57
C ASN A 112 17.55 21.25 3.88
N GLY A 113 17.53 19.92 3.85
CA GLY A 113 17.75 19.10 5.04
C GLY A 113 16.48 18.90 5.87
N LYS A 114 16.39 19.46 7.07
CA LYS A 114 15.33 19.09 8.03
C LYS A 114 14.06 19.94 7.82
N PRO A 115 12.84 19.37 7.88
CA PRO A 115 12.47 17.97 8.09
C PRO A 115 12.08 17.28 6.77
N ALA A 116 12.81 17.49 5.68
CA ALA A 116 12.68 16.64 4.50
C ALA A 116 13.09 15.19 4.84
N PRO A 117 12.72 14.19 4.00
CA PRO A 117 13.23 12.84 4.15
C PRO A 117 14.75 12.87 4.30
N HIS A 118 15.25 12.19 5.34
CA HIS A 118 16.67 12.28 5.64
C HIS A 118 17.46 11.36 4.70
N PRO A 119 18.61 11.78 4.15
CA PRO A 119 19.41 10.93 3.27
C PRO A 119 19.71 9.55 3.86
N PHE A 120 19.99 9.45 5.16
CA PHE A 120 20.30 8.17 5.81
C PHE A 120 19.18 7.12 5.75
N THR A 121 17.91 7.53 5.83
CA THR A 121 16.81 6.55 5.66
C THR A 121 16.70 6.12 4.20
N VAL A 122 16.95 7.03 3.25
CA VAL A 122 16.95 6.69 1.83
C VAL A 122 18.17 5.83 1.46
N MET A 123 19.32 6.03 2.10
CA MET A 123 20.48 5.14 1.97
C MET A 123 20.12 3.70 2.39
N GLY A 124 19.45 3.54 3.54
CA GLY A 124 18.95 2.23 3.97
C GLY A 124 18.03 1.58 2.93
N ILE A 125 17.13 2.36 2.32
CA ILE A 125 16.27 1.87 1.22
C ILE A 125 17.12 1.43 0.03
N THR A 126 18.02 2.29 -0.47
CA THR A 126 18.77 2.01 -1.70
C THR A 126 19.80 0.90 -1.55
N GLU A 127 20.46 0.80 -0.40
CA GLU A 127 21.37 -0.30 -0.09
C GLU A 127 20.60 -1.61 0.06
N GLY A 128 19.44 -1.57 0.72
CA GLY A 128 18.56 -2.73 0.85
C GLY A 128 18.04 -3.25 -0.49
N LEU A 129 17.63 -2.36 -1.40
CA LEU A 129 17.24 -2.73 -2.76
C LEU A 129 18.39 -3.42 -3.52
N GLN A 130 19.62 -2.92 -3.41
CA GLN A 130 20.79 -3.54 -4.03
C GLN A 130 21.13 -4.92 -3.44
N LYS A 131 20.66 -5.25 -2.22
CA LYS A 131 20.83 -6.60 -1.65
C LYS A 131 19.90 -7.65 -2.27
N MET A 132 18.87 -7.24 -3.03
CA MET A 132 17.99 -8.18 -3.73
C MET A 132 18.78 -9.07 -4.69
N ASP A 133 18.54 -10.39 -4.59
CA ASP A 133 19.27 -11.39 -5.35
C ASP A 133 18.41 -12.01 -6.46
N PHE A 134 18.97 -12.11 -7.67
CA PHE A 134 18.36 -12.71 -8.84
C PHE A 134 19.25 -13.83 -9.39
N GLY A 135 19.51 -14.83 -8.56
CA GLY A 135 20.31 -16.00 -8.94
C GLY A 135 21.81 -15.71 -8.93
N GLY A 136 22.30 -15.06 -7.88
CA GLY A 136 23.69 -14.64 -7.72
C GLY A 136 23.99 -13.23 -8.25
N THR A 137 23.07 -12.62 -9.00
CA THR A 137 23.21 -11.24 -9.48
C THR A 137 22.40 -10.29 -8.60
N LYS A 138 23.07 -9.25 -8.09
CA LYS A 138 22.45 -8.20 -7.26
C LYS A 138 21.71 -7.16 -8.10
N PHE A 139 20.64 -6.59 -7.55
CA PHE A 139 19.89 -5.55 -8.24
C PHE A 139 20.77 -4.31 -8.48
N PRO A 140 20.86 -3.80 -9.71
CA PRO A 140 21.85 -2.78 -10.06
C PRO A 140 21.47 -1.40 -9.54
N ALA A 141 22.44 -0.69 -8.94
CA ALA A 141 22.31 0.71 -8.51
C ALA A 141 21.81 1.63 -9.64
N ALA A 142 22.27 1.39 -10.87
CA ALA A 142 21.91 2.17 -12.05
C ALA A 142 20.42 2.11 -12.42
N ASN A 143 19.68 1.12 -11.89
CA ASN A 143 18.23 1.02 -12.10
C ASN A 143 17.41 1.70 -10.99
N ILE A 144 18.07 2.31 -10.01
CA ILE A 144 17.44 3.08 -8.95
C ILE A 144 17.58 4.57 -9.26
N THR A 145 16.48 5.32 -9.16
CA THR A 145 16.50 6.77 -9.32
C THR A 145 15.78 7.46 -8.17
N ILE A 146 16.47 8.36 -7.48
CA ILE A 146 15.88 9.25 -6.48
C ILE A 146 15.47 10.54 -7.18
N TYR A 147 14.22 10.97 -7.03
CA TYR A 147 13.72 12.14 -7.75
C TYR A 147 12.76 13.00 -6.95
N ASP A 148 12.69 14.28 -7.34
CA ASP A 148 11.68 15.24 -6.95
C ASP A 148 11.55 16.29 -8.07
N MET A 149 10.31 16.68 -8.43
CA MET A 149 10.07 17.62 -9.53
C MET A 149 9.83 19.04 -9.03
N ASN A 150 9.13 19.19 -7.91
CA ASN A 150 8.77 20.49 -7.34
C ASN A 150 9.69 20.85 -6.18
N ASN A 151 10.99 21.02 -6.47
CA ASN A 151 11.98 21.47 -5.49
C ASN A 151 12.54 22.86 -5.82
N GLY A 152 12.80 23.62 -4.75
CA GLY A 152 13.60 24.85 -4.81
C GLY A 152 15.10 24.61 -4.59
N ASN A 153 15.49 23.41 -4.12
CA ASN A 153 16.85 23.08 -3.72
C ASN A 153 17.49 22.07 -4.67
N SER A 154 18.82 22.02 -4.70
CA SER A 154 19.56 20.94 -5.36
C SER A 154 19.51 19.66 -4.51
N MET A 155 19.65 18.50 -5.15
CA MET A 155 19.78 17.22 -4.44
C MET A 155 21.01 17.23 -3.50
N ASP A 156 22.15 17.75 -3.98
CA ASP A 156 23.39 17.80 -3.21
C ASP A 156 23.25 18.67 -1.95
N SER A 157 22.67 19.87 -2.07
CA SER A 157 22.45 20.75 -0.92
C SER A 157 21.53 20.14 0.13
N ALA A 158 20.57 19.31 -0.29
CA ALA A 158 19.69 18.56 0.59
C ALA A 158 20.36 17.32 1.20
N GLY A 159 21.64 17.08 0.90
CA GLY A 159 22.42 15.98 1.42
C GLY A 159 22.29 14.69 0.61
N TYR A 160 21.65 14.70 -0.55
CA TYR A 160 21.62 13.58 -1.48
C TYR A 160 22.81 13.68 -2.42
N THR A 161 24.01 13.38 -1.91
CA THR A 161 25.29 13.51 -2.64
C THR A 161 25.68 12.23 -3.38
N ALA A 162 26.60 12.33 -4.35
CA ALA A 162 27.09 11.17 -5.11
C ALA A 162 27.81 10.17 -4.19
N GLN A 163 28.51 10.68 -3.18
CA GLN A 163 29.20 9.88 -2.17
C GLN A 163 28.22 9.02 -1.36
N ARG A 164 27.06 9.56 -0.99
CA ARG A 164 26.03 8.82 -0.23
C ARG A 164 25.24 7.85 -1.09
N PHE A 165 25.15 8.10 -2.39
CA PHE A 165 24.36 7.31 -3.34
C PHE A 165 25.20 6.92 -4.57
N PRO A 166 26.27 6.13 -4.41
CA PRO A 166 27.15 5.77 -5.51
C PRO A 166 26.40 4.95 -6.56
N GLY A 167 26.54 5.31 -7.84
CA GLY A 167 25.90 4.61 -8.96
C GLY A 167 24.39 4.81 -9.09
N ILE A 168 23.77 5.63 -8.25
CA ILE A 168 22.32 5.91 -8.23
C ILE A 168 22.05 7.30 -8.81
N ALA A 169 21.10 7.38 -9.74
CA ALA A 169 20.68 8.65 -10.31
C ALA A 169 19.91 9.49 -9.28
N ARG A 170 20.22 10.79 -9.21
CA ARG A 170 19.60 11.77 -8.31
C ARG A 170 19.13 12.95 -9.13
N VAL A 171 17.82 13.05 -9.34
CA VAL A 171 17.27 13.87 -10.41
C VAL A 171 16.31 14.93 -9.86
N LYS A 172 16.65 16.19 -10.06
CA LYS A 172 15.64 17.26 -10.08
C LYS A 172 14.89 17.11 -11.40
N ASP A 173 13.69 16.58 -11.33
CA ASP A 173 12.95 16.19 -12.53
C ASP A 173 12.19 17.37 -13.15
N SER A 174 11.76 17.22 -14.39
CA SER A 174 10.90 18.16 -15.10
C SER A 174 9.60 17.46 -15.53
N ALA A 175 8.51 18.23 -15.63
CA ALA A 175 7.29 17.70 -16.23
C ALA A 175 7.49 17.53 -17.74
N ASN A 176 7.12 16.37 -18.24
CA ASN A 176 7.13 16.04 -19.67
C ASN A 176 5.70 15.95 -20.22
N ALA A 177 5.53 15.95 -21.54
CA ALA A 177 4.23 15.92 -22.23
C ALA A 177 3.45 14.58 -22.11
N TYR A 178 3.61 13.81 -21.04
CA TYR A 178 2.83 12.61 -20.78
C TYR A 178 1.61 12.96 -19.95
N GLY A 179 0.42 12.59 -20.41
CA GLY A 179 -0.77 12.76 -19.60
C GLY A 179 -0.97 11.61 -18.62
N ASP A 180 -1.47 11.93 -17.43
CA ASP A 180 -1.64 10.98 -16.33
C ASP A 180 -2.89 10.10 -16.41
N GLY A 181 -3.81 10.41 -17.33
CA GLY A 181 -5.13 9.78 -17.44
C GLY A 181 -6.00 9.84 -16.17
N ALA A 182 -5.66 10.69 -15.19
CA ALA A 182 -6.32 10.75 -13.88
C ALA A 182 -6.76 12.17 -13.48
N LEU A 183 -5.94 13.19 -13.73
CA LEU A 183 -6.27 14.60 -13.50
C LEU A 183 -6.37 15.37 -14.82
N ASN A 184 -7.34 15.04 -15.67
CA ASN A 184 -7.50 15.67 -16.98
C ASN A 184 -6.24 15.55 -17.86
N ASN A 185 -5.57 14.38 -17.78
CA ASN A 185 -4.39 14.08 -18.58
C ASN A 185 -3.22 15.04 -18.28
N ARG A 186 -3.06 15.43 -17.01
CA ARG A 186 -2.04 16.37 -16.55
C ARG A 186 -0.64 15.81 -16.72
N LYS A 187 0.34 16.69 -17.00
CA LYS A 187 1.74 16.28 -17.10
C LYS A 187 2.35 15.91 -15.77
N TYR A 188 3.17 14.86 -15.81
CA TYR A 188 3.88 14.35 -14.65
C TYR A 188 5.36 14.04 -14.96
N SER A 189 6.09 13.76 -13.89
CA SER A 189 7.51 13.41 -13.87
C SER A 189 7.89 12.36 -14.92
N ARG A 190 8.98 12.63 -15.65
CA ARG A 190 9.59 11.67 -16.57
C ARG A 190 10.09 10.43 -15.83
N ILE A 191 10.73 10.61 -14.67
CA ILE A 191 11.25 9.49 -13.90
C ILE A 191 10.13 8.54 -13.48
N LEU A 192 8.97 9.06 -13.08
CA LEU A 192 7.80 8.22 -12.80
C LEU A 192 7.27 7.55 -14.06
N HIS A 193 7.26 8.22 -15.21
CA HIS A 193 6.84 7.62 -16.48
C HIS A 193 7.74 6.43 -16.86
N ASP A 194 9.06 6.61 -16.77
CA ASP A 194 10.05 5.64 -17.21
C ASP A 194 10.30 4.50 -16.21
N SER A 195 9.79 4.61 -14.97
CA SER A 195 9.95 3.57 -13.95
C SER A 195 8.92 2.45 -14.07
N ASN A 196 9.26 1.26 -13.57
CA ASN A 196 8.32 0.15 -13.40
C ASN A 196 7.62 0.22 -12.05
N PHE A 197 8.37 0.62 -11.01
CA PHE A 197 7.88 0.70 -9.63
C PHE A 197 8.26 2.02 -8.98
N LEU A 198 7.48 2.39 -7.96
CA LEU A 198 7.62 3.61 -7.19
C LEU A 198 7.63 3.28 -5.69
N ILE A 199 8.60 3.85 -4.98
CA ILE A 199 8.61 3.95 -3.52
C ILE A 199 8.38 5.42 -3.18
N ASN A 200 7.33 5.71 -2.41
CA ASN A 200 7.03 7.05 -1.94
C ASN A 200 7.63 7.26 -0.55
N VAL A 201 8.61 8.16 -0.45
CA VAL A 201 9.29 8.52 0.79
C VAL A 201 8.91 9.95 1.17
N PHE A 202 8.25 10.09 2.31
CA PHE A 202 7.79 11.38 2.83
C PHE A 202 8.27 11.58 4.27
N SER A 203 8.05 12.78 4.81
CA SER A 203 8.35 13.10 6.21
C SER A 203 7.11 13.70 6.88
N PRO A 204 6.99 13.58 8.21
CA PRO A 204 5.84 14.09 8.93
C PRO A 204 5.88 15.62 8.97
N ARG A 205 5.15 16.27 8.06
CA ARG A 205 5.09 17.73 7.95
C ARG A 205 3.65 18.20 8.03
N GLY A 206 3.42 19.32 8.70
CA GLY A 206 2.14 20.02 8.66
C GLY A 206 2.00 20.88 7.40
N HIS A 207 0.87 21.56 7.29
CA HIS A 207 0.61 22.62 6.32
C HIS A 207 -0.61 23.42 6.76
N ASN A 208 -0.73 24.65 6.27
CA ASN A 208 -1.90 25.52 6.43
C ASN A 208 -2.74 25.74 5.14
N VAL A 209 -2.47 25.03 4.03
CA VAL A 209 -3.18 25.22 2.74
C VAL A 209 -3.58 23.88 2.13
N GLY A 210 -4.86 23.73 1.80
CA GLY A 210 -5.46 22.55 1.13
C GLY A 210 -5.57 21.29 1.99
N SER A 211 -4.76 21.15 3.03
CA SER A 211 -4.81 20.12 4.07
C SER A 211 -3.98 20.58 5.26
N THR A 212 -4.19 20.04 6.47
CA THR A 212 -3.35 20.34 7.64
C THR A 212 -1.99 19.64 7.62
N PHE A 213 -1.73 18.86 6.56
CA PHE A 213 -0.62 17.91 6.43
C PHE A 213 0.07 17.99 5.07
N THR A 214 1.39 17.74 5.06
CA THR A 214 2.23 17.51 3.88
C THR A 214 2.92 16.15 3.98
N LEU A 215 2.14 15.09 3.76
CA LEU A 215 2.56 13.68 3.95
C LEU A 215 2.67 12.93 2.61
N GLY A 216 2.46 11.61 2.61
CA GLY A 216 2.66 10.73 1.46
C GLY A 216 1.82 11.10 0.25
N PHE A 217 0.52 11.29 0.42
CA PHE A 217 -0.40 11.64 -0.66
C PHE A 217 -0.05 12.99 -1.28
N LYS A 218 0.27 13.99 -0.43
CA LYS A 218 0.65 15.34 -0.87
C LYS A 218 2.07 15.43 -1.40
N SER A 219 2.95 14.47 -1.09
CA SER A 219 4.29 14.36 -1.66
C SER A 219 4.26 14.34 -3.20
N HIS A 220 3.19 13.77 -3.76
CA HIS A 220 2.97 13.67 -5.19
C HIS A 220 2.48 14.94 -5.85
N PHE A 221 2.11 16.01 -5.13
CA PHE A 221 2.00 17.32 -5.78
C PHE A 221 3.35 17.71 -6.41
N GLY A 222 4.47 17.27 -5.83
CA GLY A 222 5.80 17.41 -6.42
C GLY A 222 6.18 16.38 -7.49
N THR A 223 5.20 15.64 -8.02
CA THR A 223 5.35 14.73 -9.16
C THR A 223 4.69 15.32 -10.43
N TYR A 224 3.83 16.33 -10.29
CA TYR A 224 3.02 16.88 -11.38
C TYR A 224 3.38 18.33 -11.70
N GLU A 225 3.07 18.77 -12.92
CA GLU A 225 3.23 20.16 -13.32
C GLU A 225 2.28 21.10 -12.55
N ASN A 226 2.70 22.36 -12.38
CA ASN A 226 1.92 23.40 -11.70
C ASN A 226 1.36 22.92 -10.35
N ALA A 227 2.24 22.45 -9.47
CA ALA A 227 1.86 22.02 -8.12
C ALA A 227 1.03 23.04 -7.31
N PRO A 228 1.26 24.38 -7.42
CA PRO A 228 0.40 25.37 -6.76
C PRO A 228 -1.07 25.23 -7.14
N GLY A 229 -1.39 25.08 -8.44
CA GLY A 229 -2.77 24.92 -8.91
C GLY A 229 -3.47 23.61 -8.48
N LEU A 230 -2.75 22.66 -7.85
CA LEU A 230 -3.39 21.48 -7.25
C LEU A 230 -4.07 21.78 -5.91
N HIS A 231 -3.88 22.97 -5.32
CA HIS A 231 -4.43 23.33 -4.02
C HIS A 231 -5.92 23.72 -4.06
N ASP A 232 -6.40 24.25 -5.18
CA ASP A 232 -7.78 24.76 -5.32
C ASP A 232 -8.82 23.65 -5.09
N ASN A 233 -8.50 22.41 -5.47
CA ASN A 233 -9.31 21.22 -5.24
C ASN A 233 -8.49 20.12 -4.54
N ALA A 234 -7.71 20.50 -3.52
CA ALA A 234 -6.71 19.63 -2.89
C ALA A 234 -7.25 18.23 -2.51
N THR A 235 -8.41 18.15 -1.88
CA THR A 235 -9.00 16.85 -1.48
C THR A 235 -9.21 15.93 -2.67
N SER A 236 -9.83 16.41 -3.75
CA SER A 236 -10.08 15.61 -4.95
C SER A 236 -8.77 15.27 -5.65
N ASN A 237 -7.88 16.25 -5.84
CA ASN A 237 -6.59 16.04 -6.50
C ASN A 237 -5.71 15.02 -5.77
N LEU A 238 -5.63 15.10 -4.44
CA LEU A 238 -4.90 14.13 -3.62
C LEU A 238 -5.48 12.74 -3.75
N THR A 239 -6.82 12.63 -3.79
CA THR A 239 -7.50 11.34 -3.95
C THR A 239 -7.18 10.75 -5.33
N GLU A 240 -7.44 11.49 -6.42
CA GLU A 240 -7.27 11.00 -7.79
C GLU A 240 -5.81 10.66 -8.12
N ILE A 241 -4.83 11.48 -7.71
CA ILE A 241 -3.40 11.16 -7.94
C ILE A 241 -3.01 9.84 -7.28
N ASN A 242 -3.46 9.60 -6.05
CA ASN A 242 -2.98 8.46 -5.27
C ASN A 242 -3.82 7.19 -5.45
N CYS A 243 -5.04 7.33 -5.96
CA CYS A 243 -5.96 6.21 -6.17
C CYS A 243 -6.18 5.88 -7.65
N ASN A 244 -5.66 6.70 -8.56
CA ASN A 244 -5.73 6.51 -10.00
C ASN A 244 -4.40 6.93 -10.67
N GLY A 245 -4.23 6.58 -11.95
CA GLY A 245 -3.09 7.05 -12.73
C GLY A 245 -1.73 6.43 -12.34
N PRO A 246 -0.62 7.06 -12.75
CA PRO A 246 0.71 6.45 -12.67
C PRO A 246 1.25 6.27 -11.25
N VAL A 247 0.90 7.16 -10.31
CA VAL A 247 1.31 7.01 -8.90
C VAL A 247 0.67 5.76 -8.30
N TYR A 248 -0.65 5.62 -8.43
CA TYR A 248 -1.37 4.43 -7.96
C TYR A 248 -0.86 3.14 -8.63
N LYS A 249 -0.71 3.15 -9.96
CA LYS A 249 -0.29 1.98 -10.76
C LYS A 249 1.14 1.53 -10.54
N LYS A 250 1.99 2.32 -9.86
CA LYS A 250 3.42 2.00 -9.70
C LYS A 250 3.87 1.93 -8.24
N THR A 251 3.14 2.54 -7.30
CA THR A 251 3.55 2.57 -5.89
C THR A 251 3.52 1.18 -5.29
N VAL A 252 4.65 0.68 -4.80
CA VAL A 252 4.77 -0.60 -4.07
C VAL A 252 4.91 -0.40 -2.57
N LEU A 253 5.41 0.77 -2.16
CA LEU A 253 5.72 1.07 -0.76
C LEU A 253 5.53 2.55 -0.45
N SER A 254 4.91 2.81 0.70
CA SER A 254 4.89 4.12 1.35
C SER A 254 5.76 4.08 2.60
N PHE A 255 6.60 5.10 2.75
CA PHE A 255 7.61 5.20 3.80
C PHE A 255 7.63 6.62 4.39
N CYS A 256 7.37 6.72 5.69
CA CYS A 256 7.55 7.94 6.46
C CYS A 256 8.96 7.94 7.09
N SER A 257 9.83 8.81 6.60
CA SER A 257 11.12 9.20 7.22
C SER A 257 10.86 10.20 8.35
N GLY A 258 10.39 9.72 9.50
CA GLY A 258 10.10 10.52 10.69
C GLY A 258 11.27 10.65 11.67
N LEU A 259 12.52 10.69 11.18
CA LEU A 259 13.66 11.09 12.04
C LEU A 259 13.46 12.51 12.57
N PHE A 260 12.93 13.39 11.72
CA PHE A 260 12.53 14.75 12.02
C PHE A 260 11.09 14.98 11.57
N GLY A 261 10.40 15.95 12.17
CA GLY A 261 9.03 16.30 11.79
C GLY A 261 8.68 17.75 12.08
N MET A 262 7.60 18.24 11.48
CA MET A 262 6.93 19.49 11.86
C MET A 262 5.65 19.15 12.61
N ASN A 263 5.11 20.09 13.38
CA ASN A 263 3.80 19.94 14.00
C ASN A 263 2.68 19.99 12.94
N GLU A 264 1.53 19.36 13.22
CA GLU A 264 0.32 19.54 12.39
C GLU A 264 -0.02 21.02 12.27
N GLY A 265 -0.44 21.46 11.07
CA GLY A 265 -0.70 22.87 10.76
C GLY A 265 0.54 23.70 10.40
N ASN A 266 1.76 23.24 10.72
CA ASN A 266 2.99 23.99 10.44
C ASN A 266 3.68 23.45 9.19
N GLY A 267 3.86 24.29 8.16
CA GLY A 267 4.56 23.92 6.93
C GLY A 267 4.03 24.63 5.68
N PRO A 268 4.51 24.24 4.48
CA PRO A 268 5.30 23.04 4.20
C PRO A 268 6.82 23.27 4.35
N LYS A 269 7.25 24.52 4.51
CA LYS A 269 8.62 24.94 4.85
C LYS A 269 8.71 25.42 6.29
N GLY A 270 9.88 25.32 6.90
CA GLY A 270 10.13 25.80 8.26
C GLY A 270 10.94 24.83 9.12
N ASN A 271 10.95 25.09 10.43
CA ASN A 271 11.76 24.37 11.40
C ASN A 271 11.11 23.05 11.85
N ILE A 272 11.94 22.17 12.42
CA ILE A 272 11.46 20.97 13.09
C ILE A 272 10.59 21.36 14.30
N GLY A 273 9.51 20.61 14.52
CA GLY A 273 8.67 20.71 15.72
C GLY A 273 9.29 19.94 16.88
N ASN A 274 8.90 20.29 18.10
CA ASN A 274 9.26 19.54 19.31
C ASN A 274 8.34 18.32 19.47
N TYR A 275 8.91 17.13 19.31
CA TYR A 275 8.24 15.83 19.40
C TYR A 275 8.37 15.13 20.76
N SER A 276 8.81 15.83 21.80
CA SER A 276 9.08 15.23 23.12
C SER A 276 7.86 14.55 23.77
N VAL A 277 6.65 15.03 23.50
CA VAL A 277 5.41 14.41 23.99
C VAL A 277 5.20 13.04 23.34
N TYR A 278 5.31 12.96 22.01
CA TYR A 278 5.23 11.69 21.31
C TYR A 278 6.36 10.73 21.72
N SER A 279 7.60 11.21 21.75
CA SER A 279 8.75 10.36 22.06
C SER A 279 8.66 9.77 23.47
N LYS A 280 8.19 10.55 24.46
CA LYS A 280 7.89 10.05 25.82
C LYS A 280 6.69 9.12 25.89
N ALA A 281 5.70 9.29 25.02
CA ALA A 281 4.55 8.39 24.95
C ALA A 281 4.92 7.01 24.39
N ILE A 282 5.96 6.92 23.54
CA ILE A 282 6.49 5.64 23.02
C ILE A 282 7.51 5.02 24.00
N ASP A 283 8.40 5.84 24.55
CA ASP A 283 9.40 5.44 25.55
C ASP A 283 9.52 6.54 26.61
N ALA A 284 9.02 6.27 27.83
CA ALA A 284 8.98 7.22 28.93
C ALA A 284 10.37 7.76 29.33
N THR A 285 11.44 7.06 28.99
CA THR A 285 12.83 7.47 29.27
C THR A 285 13.42 8.38 28.19
N SER A 286 12.74 8.51 27.05
CA SER A 286 13.22 9.28 25.91
C SER A 286 13.41 10.76 26.24
N LYS A 287 14.59 11.27 25.89
CA LYS A 287 14.94 12.70 25.97
C LYS A 287 14.87 13.39 24.62
N ASN A 288 14.44 12.68 23.57
CA ASN A 288 14.40 13.25 22.22
C ASN A 288 13.34 14.32 22.07
N THR A 289 13.68 15.36 21.32
CA THR A 289 12.76 16.40 20.84
C THR A 289 12.33 16.16 19.39
N CYS A 290 12.77 15.05 18.78
CA CYS A 290 12.40 14.63 17.43
C CYS A 290 11.59 13.32 17.51
N PRO A 291 10.77 12.99 16.48
CA PRO A 291 9.96 11.77 16.52
C PRO A 291 10.81 10.50 16.57
N THR A 292 11.95 10.49 15.86
CA THR A 292 12.88 9.34 15.81
C THR A 292 12.19 8.02 15.39
N THR A 293 11.23 8.13 14.46
CA THR A 293 10.37 7.02 14.03
C THR A 293 10.39 6.86 12.51
N ILE A 294 10.50 5.63 12.04
CA ILE A 294 10.14 5.23 10.67
C ILE A 294 8.78 4.54 10.68
N ILE A 295 7.95 4.86 9.69
CA ILE A 295 6.68 4.15 9.46
C ILE A 295 6.71 3.60 8.03
N MET A 296 6.45 2.30 7.86
CA MET A 296 6.58 1.63 6.57
C MET A 296 5.37 0.73 6.33
N SER A 297 4.79 0.81 5.13
CA SER A 297 3.71 -0.09 4.70
C SER A 297 3.61 -0.16 3.18
N THR A 298 3.13 -1.31 2.68
CA THR A 298 2.64 -1.41 1.29
C THR A 298 1.26 -0.75 1.12
N ASP A 299 0.48 -0.61 2.20
CA ASP A 299 -0.80 0.09 2.24
C ASP A 299 -0.55 1.61 2.44
N PRO A 300 -0.78 2.44 1.40
CA PRO A 300 -0.48 3.87 1.48
C PRO A 300 -1.40 4.60 2.45
N VAL A 301 -2.65 4.14 2.61
CA VAL A 301 -3.63 4.75 3.52
C VAL A 301 -3.20 4.50 4.96
N SER A 302 -2.86 3.26 5.29
CA SER A 302 -2.44 2.91 6.65
C SER A 302 -1.11 3.57 7.03
N CYS A 303 -0.16 3.67 6.09
CA CYS A 303 1.10 4.37 6.32
C CYS A 303 0.89 5.84 6.72
N GLU A 304 0.10 6.57 5.94
CA GLU A 304 -0.16 7.98 6.19
C GLU A 304 -1.02 8.20 7.44
N MET A 305 -2.02 7.36 7.67
CA MET A 305 -2.84 7.40 8.89
C MET A 305 -1.97 7.30 10.14
N GLN A 306 -1.01 6.36 10.17
CA GLN A 306 -0.09 6.21 11.31
C GLN A 306 0.86 7.41 11.46
N ALA A 307 1.26 8.05 10.35
CA ALA A 307 2.01 9.30 10.40
C ALA A 307 1.18 10.44 11.01
N ILE A 308 -0.09 10.60 10.60
CA ILE A 308 -1.03 11.58 11.19
C ILE A 308 -1.21 11.31 12.68
N LYS A 309 -1.41 10.03 13.07
CA LYS A 309 -1.53 9.64 14.47
C LYS A 309 -0.31 10.06 15.28
N MET A 310 0.90 9.80 14.80
CA MET A 310 2.14 10.25 15.46
C MET A 310 2.15 11.78 15.65
N MET A 311 1.81 12.55 14.62
CA MET A 311 1.76 14.02 14.69
C MET A 311 0.75 14.51 15.74
N ARG A 312 -0.42 13.88 15.83
CA ARG A 312 -1.49 14.23 16.77
C ARG A 312 -1.22 13.78 18.20
N MET A 313 -0.64 12.61 18.38
CA MET A 313 -0.15 12.15 19.68
C MET A 313 0.83 13.16 20.27
N ASN A 314 1.69 13.76 19.44
CA ASN A 314 2.61 14.80 19.89
C ASN A 314 1.91 16.07 20.42
N GLN A 315 0.70 16.34 19.95
CA GLN A 315 -0.13 17.45 20.41
C GLN A 315 -1.05 17.04 21.59
N ASN A 316 -0.80 15.88 22.22
CA ASN A 316 -1.70 15.27 23.22
C ASN A 316 -3.14 15.03 22.72
N SER A 317 -3.35 15.02 21.41
CA SER A 317 -4.66 14.78 20.80
C SER A 317 -4.95 13.29 20.74
N LYS A 318 -6.16 12.90 21.14
CA LYS A 318 -6.71 11.55 20.95
C LYS A 318 -7.52 11.42 19.65
N ASN A 319 -7.64 12.51 18.88
CA ASN A 319 -8.44 12.57 17.67
C ASN A 319 -7.67 12.03 16.47
N TYR A 320 -7.47 10.72 16.42
CA TYR A 320 -6.84 10.02 15.28
C TYR A 320 -7.65 8.80 14.84
N GLY A 321 -8.94 8.75 15.17
CA GLY A 321 -9.89 7.77 14.62
C GLY A 321 -10.35 8.14 13.20
N VAL A 322 -11.07 7.24 12.54
CA VAL A 322 -11.51 7.37 11.13
C VAL A 322 -12.16 8.73 10.84
N ASN A 323 -13.11 9.18 11.67
CA ASN A 323 -13.83 10.44 11.46
C ASN A 323 -12.94 11.68 11.51
N SER A 324 -11.80 11.59 12.18
CA SER A 324 -10.84 12.70 12.32
C SER A 324 -9.80 12.75 11.20
N MET A 325 -9.76 11.74 10.31
CA MET A 325 -8.83 11.72 9.20
C MET A 325 -9.24 12.69 8.09
N PRO A 326 -8.26 13.23 7.32
CA PRO A 326 -8.56 14.08 6.17
C PRO A 326 -9.48 13.41 5.16
N ASP A 327 -10.34 14.20 4.51
CA ASP A 327 -11.32 13.69 3.55
C ASP A 327 -10.67 12.92 2.40
N TYR A 328 -9.51 13.35 1.90
CA TYR A 328 -8.81 12.62 0.83
C TYR A 328 -8.39 11.21 1.26
N LEU A 329 -8.01 11.04 2.53
CA LEU A 329 -7.60 9.75 3.07
C LEU A 329 -8.81 8.85 3.31
N LYS A 330 -9.92 9.43 3.81
CA LYS A 330 -11.22 8.74 3.91
C LYS A 330 -11.71 8.28 2.54
N ASN A 331 -11.66 9.16 1.53
CA ASN A 331 -12.02 8.87 0.14
C ASN A 331 -11.17 7.77 -0.49
N ALA A 332 -9.87 7.72 -0.17
CA ALA A 332 -8.98 6.66 -0.63
C ALA A 332 -9.28 5.30 0.02
N SER A 333 -9.76 5.33 1.27
CA SER A 333 -9.97 4.14 2.11
C SER A 333 -11.36 3.48 2.00
N GLY A 334 -12.26 4.04 1.20
CA GLY A 334 -13.61 3.49 1.02
C GLY A 334 -14.59 3.82 2.15
N VAL A 335 -14.30 4.83 2.97
CA VAL A 335 -15.21 5.28 4.04
C VAL A 335 -16.09 6.44 3.55
N GLY A 336 -17.41 6.34 3.75
CA GLY A 336 -18.39 7.35 3.33
C GLY A 336 -18.81 7.20 1.87
N ASN A 337 -19.07 8.32 1.17
CA ASN A 337 -19.37 8.35 -0.28
C ASN A 337 -18.10 8.20 -1.15
N ALA A 338 -17.16 7.38 -0.70
CA ALA A 338 -15.81 7.28 -1.25
C ALA A 338 -15.78 6.49 -2.56
N LYS A 339 -15.05 7.01 -3.56
CA LYS A 339 -14.90 6.40 -4.89
C LYS A 339 -13.89 5.23 -4.92
N TYR A 340 -13.02 5.11 -3.92
CA TYR A 340 -11.88 4.18 -3.92
C TYR A 340 -11.81 3.36 -2.64
N ASN A 341 -11.09 2.24 -2.66
CA ASN A 341 -10.86 1.37 -1.51
C ASN A 341 -9.44 0.77 -1.56
N ILE A 342 -8.42 1.64 -1.57
CA ILE A 342 -7.02 1.25 -1.83
C ILE A 342 -6.22 0.93 -0.56
N GLY A 343 -6.83 0.99 0.63
CA GLY A 343 -6.14 0.75 1.89
C GLY A 343 -7.02 0.91 3.13
N ILE A 344 -6.49 0.53 4.29
CA ILE A 344 -7.20 0.54 5.58
C ILE A 344 -6.91 1.84 6.33
N ILE A 345 -7.97 2.55 6.75
CA ILE A 345 -7.86 3.76 7.57
C ILE A 345 -8.22 3.54 9.04
N ASP A 346 -9.00 2.51 9.34
CA ASP A 346 -9.41 2.16 10.69
C ASP A 346 -8.28 1.41 11.41
N GLU A 347 -7.69 2.04 12.44
CA GLU A 347 -6.59 1.46 13.21
C GLU A 347 -6.94 0.10 13.81
N THR A 348 -8.20 -0.09 14.21
CA THR A 348 -8.64 -1.33 14.85
C THR A 348 -8.59 -2.53 13.91
N ARG A 349 -8.47 -2.26 12.60
CA ARG A 349 -8.36 -3.24 11.52
C ARG A 349 -6.94 -3.38 10.96
N MET A 350 -5.95 -2.70 11.53
CA MET A 350 -4.55 -2.73 11.07
C MET A 350 -3.74 -3.83 11.79
N ASP A 351 -2.86 -4.51 11.04
CA ASP A 351 -1.76 -5.32 11.58
C ASP A 351 -0.58 -4.39 11.88
N ILE A 352 -0.59 -3.81 13.08
CA ILE A 352 0.47 -2.90 13.53
C ILE A 352 1.58 -3.69 14.20
N ARG A 353 2.78 -3.58 13.66
CA ARG A 353 4.00 -4.20 14.18
C ARG A 353 4.95 -3.13 14.67
N ARG A 354 5.57 -3.35 15.82
CA ARG A 354 6.41 -2.32 16.46
C ARG A 354 7.81 -2.81 16.79
N ILE A 355 8.78 -1.95 16.50
CA ILE A 355 10.14 -2.02 17.00
C ILE A 355 10.35 -0.77 17.84
N ILE A 356 10.77 -0.92 19.10
CA ILE A 356 11.09 0.17 20.01
C ILE A 356 12.49 -0.09 20.55
N ASN A 357 13.43 0.81 20.25
CA ASN A 357 14.84 0.72 20.63
C ASN A 357 15.43 -0.67 20.33
N ASP A 358 15.34 -1.10 19.07
CA ASP A 358 15.82 -2.39 18.57
C ASP A 358 15.08 -3.64 19.11
N VAL A 359 14.06 -3.47 19.95
CA VAL A 359 13.23 -4.57 20.47
C VAL A 359 11.91 -4.66 19.73
N VAL A 360 11.57 -5.84 19.23
CA VAL A 360 10.23 -6.12 18.70
C VAL A 360 9.26 -6.27 19.87
N ILE A 361 8.41 -5.26 20.10
CA ILE A 361 7.54 -5.18 21.29
C ILE A 361 6.23 -5.96 21.10
N SER A 362 5.77 -6.05 19.85
CA SER A 362 4.70 -6.96 19.45
C SER A 362 4.64 -7.00 17.94
N THR A 363 4.80 -8.19 17.36
CA THR A 363 4.04 -8.56 16.17
C THR A 363 2.60 -8.67 16.67
N GLY A 364 1.65 -7.88 16.17
CA GLY A 364 0.28 -7.90 16.68
C GLY A 364 -0.30 -9.32 16.79
N ASN A 365 -0.25 -9.89 18.00
CA ASN A 365 -1.26 -10.77 18.56
C ASN A 365 -2.13 -9.94 19.51
N LYS A 366 -2.43 -8.68 19.15
CA LYS A 366 -3.79 -8.24 19.40
C LYS A 366 -4.62 -9.15 18.51
N LYS A 367 -5.23 -10.18 19.11
CA LYS A 367 -6.43 -10.80 18.55
C LYS A 367 -7.19 -9.66 17.88
N SER A 368 -7.40 -9.73 16.57
CA SER A 368 -8.52 -9.04 15.93
C SER A 368 -9.66 -9.11 16.94
N PRO A 369 -10.15 -7.98 17.50
CA PRO A 369 -10.96 -7.98 18.71
C PRO A 369 -12.11 -8.95 18.52
N ALA A 370 -12.08 -10.08 19.23
CA ALA A 370 -13.13 -11.10 19.33
C ALA A 370 -14.16 -11.16 18.17
N PHE A 371 -13.71 -11.09 16.92
CA PHE A 371 -14.45 -11.53 15.73
C PHE A 371 -14.01 -12.95 15.36
N LEU A 372 -13.26 -13.60 16.26
CA LEU A 372 -13.09 -15.03 16.35
C LEU A 372 -14.49 -15.66 16.43
N ASN A 373 -15.01 -16.03 15.25
CA ASN A 373 -16.13 -16.93 14.94
C ASN A 373 -17.30 -16.37 14.10
N LEU A 374 -17.29 -15.13 13.61
CA LEU A 374 -18.44 -14.61 12.83
C LEU A 374 -18.12 -13.89 11.52
N VAL A 375 -16.93 -14.09 10.94
CA VAL A 375 -16.78 -13.78 9.51
C VAL A 375 -17.25 -15.01 8.73
N ASN A 376 -18.49 -14.96 8.24
CA ASN A 376 -18.95 -15.94 7.28
C ASN A 376 -18.00 -15.92 6.08
N SER A 377 -17.63 -17.10 5.60
CA SER A 377 -16.82 -17.16 4.40
C SER A 377 -17.65 -16.61 3.24
N GLU A 378 -17.08 -15.70 2.47
CA GLU A 378 -17.76 -15.05 1.35
C GLU A 378 -16.90 -15.11 0.10
N ILE A 379 -17.56 -15.11 -1.07
CA ILE A 379 -16.93 -14.94 -2.37
C ILE A 379 -17.78 -13.97 -3.19
N HIS A 380 -17.12 -12.95 -3.71
CA HIS A 380 -17.69 -11.93 -4.57
C HIS A 380 -16.92 -11.92 -5.89
N VAL A 381 -17.64 -11.81 -6.99
CA VAL A 381 -17.05 -11.80 -8.32
C VAL A 381 -17.55 -10.59 -9.10
N THR A 382 -16.61 -9.87 -9.69
CA THR A 382 -16.89 -8.62 -10.39
C THR A 382 -16.20 -8.65 -11.74
N ARG A 383 -16.99 -8.69 -12.82
CA ARG A 383 -16.47 -8.51 -14.19
C ARG A 383 -16.18 -7.04 -14.45
N LEU A 384 -14.98 -6.74 -14.92
CA LEU A 384 -14.63 -5.41 -15.41
C LEU A 384 -15.05 -5.28 -16.88
N HIS A 385 -16.05 -4.43 -17.15
CA HIS A 385 -16.50 -4.16 -18.51
C HIS A 385 -15.37 -3.55 -19.35
N GLY A 386 -15.15 -4.13 -20.54
CA GLY A 386 -14.15 -3.66 -21.51
C GLY A 386 -12.69 -4.10 -21.26
N ALA A 387 -12.41 -4.86 -20.19
CA ALA A 387 -11.03 -5.19 -19.79
C ALA A 387 -10.66 -6.70 -19.89
N HIS A 388 -11.56 -7.56 -20.40
CA HIS A 388 -11.39 -9.03 -20.41
C HIS A 388 -10.84 -9.55 -19.07
N CYS A 389 -11.39 -9.08 -17.96
CA CYS A 389 -10.88 -9.39 -16.65
C CYS A 389 -12.02 -9.48 -15.63
N THR A 390 -11.96 -10.49 -14.78
CA THR A 390 -12.84 -10.67 -13.64
C THR A 390 -12.05 -10.67 -12.35
N PHE A 391 -12.51 -9.90 -11.38
CA PHE A 391 -12.02 -9.91 -10.02
C PHE A 391 -12.78 -10.93 -9.19
N ILE A 392 -12.03 -11.67 -8.39
CA ILE A 392 -12.53 -12.69 -7.47
C ILE A 392 -12.00 -12.29 -6.10
N GLU A 393 -12.89 -11.69 -5.30
CA GLU A 393 -12.61 -11.32 -3.92
C GLU A 393 -13.21 -12.38 -3.02
N TYR A 394 -12.45 -12.86 -2.04
CA TYR A 394 -12.98 -13.81 -1.08
C TYR A 394 -12.52 -13.53 0.33
N VAL A 395 -13.42 -13.83 1.25
CA VAL A 395 -13.23 -13.67 2.67
C VAL A 395 -13.17 -15.06 3.29
N LEU A 396 -12.08 -15.36 3.97
CA LEU A 396 -11.93 -16.56 4.77
C LEU A 396 -11.62 -16.18 6.21
N PRO A 397 -12.06 -16.98 7.20
CA PRO A 397 -11.68 -16.76 8.59
C PRO A 397 -10.15 -16.76 8.74
N GLU A 398 -9.65 -15.99 9.69
CA GLU A 398 -8.20 -15.74 9.86
C GLU A 398 -7.38 -17.03 10.07
N ASN A 399 -7.96 -18.09 10.63
CA ASN A 399 -7.32 -19.40 10.80
C ASN A 399 -7.03 -20.14 9.47
N TYR A 400 -7.52 -19.62 8.34
CA TYR A 400 -7.15 -20.06 7.00
C TYR A 400 -5.90 -19.37 6.46
N THR A 401 -5.39 -18.33 7.11
CA THR A 401 -4.14 -17.67 6.69
C THR A 401 -3.00 -18.68 6.59
N GLY A 402 -2.25 -18.63 5.50
CA GLY A 402 -1.18 -19.58 5.20
C GLY A 402 -1.66 -20.93 4.65
N ARG A 403 -2.97 -21.18 4.55
CA ARG A 403 -3.54 -22.35 3.85
C ARG A 403 -3.76 -22.04 2.37
N ASP A 404 -3.91 -23.08 1.57
CA ASP A 404 -4.25 -22.94 0.16
C ASP A 404 -5.77 -22.74 0.00
N ALA A 405 -6.13 -21.79 -0.85
CA ALA A 405 -7.46 -21.62 -1.40
C ALA A 405 -7.42 -21.97 -2.89
N PHE A 406 -8.31 -22.87 -3.31
CA PHE A 406 -8.47 -23.27 -4.70
C PHE A 406 -9.65 -22.50 -5.29
N ILE A 407 -9.37 -21.77 -6.36
CA ILE A 407 -10.39 -21.08 -7.14
C ILE A 407 -10.58 -21.88 -8.42
N GLU A 408 -11.79 -22.33 -8.66
CA GLU A 408 -12.15 -23.14 -9.83
C GLU A 408 -13.34 -22.53 -10.54
N ILE A 409 -13.27 -22.40 -11.86
CA ILE A 409 -14.32 -21.79 -12.67
C ILE A 409 -14.82 -22.82 -13.68
N TYR A 410 -16.14 -22.98 -13.73
CA TYR A 410 -16.83 -23.94 -14.58
C TYR A 410 -17.84 -23.24 -15.47
N ASN A 411 -18.01 -23.70 -16.71
CA ASN A 411 -19.17 -23.33 -17.52
C ASN A 411 -20.43 -24.07 -17.03
N LEU A 412 -21.61 -23.70 -17.54
CA LEU A 412 -22.88 -24.35 -17.15
C LEU A 412 -22.98 -25.83 -17.56
N ASN A 413 -22.13 -26.31 -18.47
CA ASN A 413 -22.04 -27.72 -18.83
C ASN A 413 -21.16 -28.52 -17.84
N GLY A 414 -20.60 -27.88 -16.82
CA GLY A 414 -19.73 -28.49 -15.82
C GLY A 414 -18.29 -28.70 -16.29
N THR A 415 -17.89 -28.12 -17.42
CA THR A 415 -16.49 -28.13 -17.87
C THR A 415 -15.70 -27.08 -17.09
N GLN A 416 -14.62 -27.49 -16.43
CA GLN A 416 -13.69 -26.57 -15.78
C GLN A 416 -12.92 -25.78 -16.84
N VAL A 417 -13.04 -24.46 -16.81
CA VAL A 417 -12.35 -23.58 -17.75
C VAL A 417 -11.10 -22.96 -17.13
N PHE A 418 -11.11 -22.70 -15.83
CA PHE A 418 -9.98 -22.11 -15.12
C PHE A 418 -9.82 -22.72 -13.74
N LYS A 419 -8.58 -22.83 -13.27
CA LYS A 419 -8.25 -23.22 -11.91
C LYS A 419 -6.95 -22.58 -11.48
N THR A 420 -6.92 -22.07 -10.26
CA THR A 420 -5.71 -21.58 -9.63
C THR A 420 -5.69 -21.88 -8.14
N ILE A 421 -4.51 -21.80 -7.56
CA ILE A 421 -4.27 -21.93 -6.12
C ILE A 421 -3.71 -20.61 -5.64
N GLN A 422 -4.34 -20.02 -4.64
CA GLN A 422 -3.86 -18.84 -3.95
C GLN A 422 -3.60 -19.16 -2.49
N ARG A 423 -2.41 -18.81 -2.02
CA ARG A 423 -2.10 -18.86 -0.59
C ARG A 423 -2.90 -17.77 0.11
N VAL A 424 -3.67 -18.12 1.13
CA VAL A 424 -4.49 -17.16 1.88
C VAL A 424 -3.57 -16.21 2.65
N CYS A 425 -3.59 -14.93 2.28
CA CYS A 425 -2.71 -13.89 2.81
C CYS A 425 -3.28 -13.18 4.04
N GLY A 426 -4.56 -13.40 4.33
CA GLY A 426 -5.29 -12.84 5.47
C GLY A 426 -6.80 -13.08 5.33
N ILE A 427 -7.59 -12.30 6.08
CA ILE A 427 -9.06 -12.45 6.08
C ILE A 427 -9.66 -12.16 4.70
N ARG A 428 -9.20 -11.12 4.00
CA ARG A 428 -9.61 -10.81 2.62
C ARG A 428 -8.49 -11.15 1.65
N ASN A 429 -8.89 -11.72 0.52
CA ASN A 429 -7.98 -12.15 -0.52
C ASN A 429 -8.56 -11.73 -1.87
N HIS A 430 -7.67 -11.47 -2.80
CA HIS A 430 -8.02 -10.94 -4.13
C HIS A 430 -7.25 -11.70 -5.19
N LEU A 431 -7.97 -12.06 -6.26
CA LEU A 431 -7.44 -12.67 -7.46
C LEU A 431 -8.03 -11.97 -8.68
N SER A 432 -7.21 -11.77 -9.70
CA SER A 432 -7.67 -11.34 -11.03
C SER A 432 -7.55 -12.52 -12.00
N TRP A 433 -8.64 -12.79 -12.71
CA TRP A 433 -8.70 -13.74 -13.82
C TRP A 433 -8.84 -12.99 -15.13
N ASP A 434 -8.02 -13.30 -16.12
CA ASP A 434 -7.98 -12.67 -17.45
C ASP A 434 -9.00 -13.29 -18.43
N GLU A 435 -9.98 -14.04 -17.92
CA GLU A 435 -11.04 -14.68 -18.70
C GLU A 435 -10.53 -15.65 -19.76
N LYS A 436 -9.34 -16.22 -19.54
CA LYS A 436 -8.79 -17.28 -20.38
C LYS A 436 -8.91 -18.64 -19.73
N ASP A 437 -9.07 -19.65 -20.57
CA ASP A 437 -9.06 -21.05 -20.16
C ASP A 437 -7.63 -21.53 -19.85
N GLY A 438 -7.50 -22.77 -19.37
CA GLY A 438 -6.20 -23.39 -19.09
C GLY A 438 -5.26 -23.52 -20.29
N ASN A 439 -5.73 -23.28 -21.52
CA ASN A 439 -4.92 -23.27 -22.75
C ASN A 439 -4.62 -21.84 -23.22
N GLY A 440 -4.97 -20.81 -22.44
CA GLY A 440 -4.76 -19.41 -22.78
C GLY A 440 -5.74 -18.86 -23.83
N ARG A 441 -6.85 -19.56 -24.11
CA ARG A 441 -7.90 -19.09 -25.03
C ARG A 441 -8.97 -18.34 -24.24
N SER A 442 -9.47 -17.23 -24.77
CA SER A 442 -10.61 -16.53 -24.16
C SER A 442 -11.79 -17.49 -24.01
N VAL A 443 -12.41 -17.50 -22.82
CA VAL A 443 -13.63 -18.26 -22.61
C VAL A 443 -14.78 -17.67 -23.44
N ALA A 444 -15.83 -18.44 -23.73
CA ALA A 444 -16.96 -17.91 -24.50
C ALA A 444 -17.84 -16.97 -23.65
N SER A 445 -18.62 -16.09 -24.29
CA SER A 445 -19.68 -15.38 -23.57
C SER A 445 -20.69 -16.36 -23.00
N GLY A 446 -21.10 -16.15 -21.76
CA GLY A 446 -22.00 -17.03 -21.03
C GLY A 446 -21.89 -16.89 -19.53
N THR A 447 -22.68 -17.68 -18.80
CA THR A 447 -22.62 -17.74 -17.34
C THR A 447 -21.65 -18.82 -16.89
N TYR A 448 -20.86 -18.50 -15.87
CA TYR A 448 -19.88 -19.36 -15.24
C TYR A 448 -20.16 -19.48 -13.75
N LEU A 449 -19.78 -20.63 -13.18
CA LEU A 449 -19.79 -20.87 -11.75
C LEU A 449 -18.36 -20.71 -11.23
N VAL A 450 -18.16 -19.83 -10.27
CA VAL A 450 -16.89 -19.61 -9.59
C VAL A 450 -16.96 -20.26 -8.22
N ASN A 451 -16.08 -21.21 -7.96
CA ASN A 451 -16.00 -21.97 -6.73
C ASN A 451 -14.73 -21.61 -5.95
N LEU A 452 -14.89 -21.42 -4.64
CA LEU A 452 -13.81 -21.30 -3.68
C LEU A 452 -13.80 -22.54 -2.79
N LEU A 453 -12.66 -23.24 -2.73
CA LEU A 453 -12.44 -24.35 -1.84
C LEU A 453 -11.23 -24.04 -0.94
N SER A 454 -11.42 -24.07 0.37
CA SER A 454 -10.29 -24.04 1.30
C SER A 454 -10.69 -24.78 2.58
N GLY A 455 -9.93 -25.82 2.95
CA GLY A 455 -10.25 -26.68 4.11
C GLY A 455 -11.68 -27.20 4.07
N LYS A 456 -12.52 -26.76 5.02
CA LYS A 456 -13.95 -27.12 5.09
C LYS A 456 -14.87 -26.11 4.40
N THR A 457 -14.35 -24.94 4.03
CA THR A 457 -15.12 -23.90 3.33
C THR A 457 -15.25 -24.26 1.86
N ASN A 458 -16.49 -24.24 1.38
CA ASN A 458 -16.84 -24.40 -0.03
C ASN A 458 -17.91 -23.36 -0.37
N LEU A 459 -17.55 -22.39 -1.19
CA LEU A 459 -18.47 -21.33 -1.64
C LEU A 459 -18.57 -21.35 -3.15
N SER A 460 -19.73 -20.95 -3.65
CA SER A 460 -19.98 -20.83 -5.08
C SER A 460 -20.74 -19.55 -5.37
N THR A 461 -20.35 -18.85 -6.43
CA THR A 461 -21.10 -17.72 -6.96
C THR A 461 -21.15 -17.77 -8.49
N LYS A 462 -22.04 -16.99 -9.08
CA LYS A 462 -22.22 -16.92 -10.54
C LYS A 462 -21.53 -15.68 -11.09
N LEU A 463 -20.95 -15.83 -12.27
CA LEU A 463 -20.34 -14.76 -13.05
C LEU A 463 -20.91 -14.80 -14.46
N SER A 464 -21.24 -13.65 -15.03
CA SER A 464 -21.61 -13.55 -16.44
C SER A 464 -20.46 -12.93 -17.22
N VAL A 465 -20.01 -13.62 -18.27
CA VAL A 465 -18.99 -13.16 -19.20
C VAL A 465 -19.67 -12.75 -20.50
N ILE A 466 -19.46 -11.51 -20.96
CA ILE A 466 -20.08 -10.94 -22.17
C ILE A 466 -19.01 -10.18 -22.97
N HIS A 467 -18.61 -10.71 -24.12
CA HIS A 467 -17.57 -10.11 -24.97
C HIS A 467 -18.10 -9.00 -25.86
#